data_AF-A0A920VVV7-F1
#
_entry.id   AF-A0A920VVV7-F1
#
_cell.length_a   1.000
_cell.length_b   1.000
_cell.length_c   1.000
_cell.angle_alpha   90.00
_cell.angle_beta   90.00
_cell.angle_gamma   90.00
#
_symmetry.space_group_name_H-M   'P 1'
#
loop_
_entity.id
_entity.type
_entity.pdbx_description
1 polymer ?
#
loop_
_entity_poly.entity_id
_entity_poly.type
_entity_poly.pdbx_seq_one_letter_code
_entity_poly.pdbx_strand_id
1 'polypeptide(L)'
;MTFIAKDSYDKQELLDCGQGELFGDGKGRLPTPNMLMFDRINHISREGGEFKKGKIIAELDIDPSLWFFDCHFKGDPVMPGCLGLDAMWQLVGFFLCWLDNPGKGRALGSGEVKFTGQVLPTAKKVTYEIDMRRVLKQKLTVGIG
;
A
#
# COMPACT_ATOMS: atom_id res chain seq x y z
N MET A 1 -1.05 17.19 -16.29
CA MET A 1 0.28 17.31 -15.67
C MET A 1 1.04 16.02 -15.90
N THR A 2 2.35 16.08 -16.11
CA THR A 2 3.18 14.87 -16.24
C THR A 2 3.61 14.44 -14.84
N PHE A 3 3.28 13.21 -14.45
CA PHE A 3 3.71 12.63 -13.18
C PHE A 3 5.25 12.52 -13.14
N ILE A 4 5.84 12.90 -12.00
CA ILE A 4 7.28 12.76 -11.73
C ILE A 4 7.44 11.79 -10.55
N ALA A 5 8.14 10.68 -10.79
CA ALA A 5 8.41 9.69 -9.77
C ALA A 5 9.36 10.23 -8.70
N LYS A 6 8.95 10.13 -7.43
CA LYS A 6 9.76 10.39 -6.24
C LYS A 6 10.16 9.06 -5.58
N ASP A 7 11.15 9.09 -4.71
CA ASP A 7 11.58 7.94 -3.91
C ASP A 7 10.86 7.81 -2.56
N SER A 8 10.02 8.78 -2.22
CA SER A 8 9.21 8.84 -1.00
C SER A 8 7.96 9.69 -1.24
N TYR A 9 6.90 9.42 -0.46
CA TYR A 9 5.61 10.13 -0.53
C TYR A 9 5.04 10.33 0.87
N ASP A 10 4.60 11.54 1.16
CA ASP A 10 3.96 11.89 2.43
C ASP A 10 2.45 11.61 2.44
N LYS A 11 1.81 11.82 3.60
CA LYS A 11 0.38 11.56 3.79
C LYS A 11 -0.51 12.34 2.84
N GLN A 12 -0.18 13.62 2.58
CA GLN A 12 -1.00 14.45 1.71
C GLN A 12 -0.92 13.94 0.26
N GLU A 13 0.27 13.59 -0.20
CA GLU A 13 0.44 13.03 -1.55
C GLU A 13 -0.30 11.70 -1.76
N LEU A 14 -0.38 10.87 -0.71
CA LEU A 14 -1.17 9.64 -0.73
C LEU A 14 -2.68 9.91 -0.76
N LEU A 15 -3.14 10.95 -0.07
CA LEU A 15 -4.54 11.39 -0.15
C LEU A 15 -4.87 11.92 -1.54
N ASP A 16 -3.98 12.73 -2.13
CA ASP A 16 -4.10 13.24 -3.49
C ASP A 16 -4.12 12.09 -4.51
N CYS A 17 -3.34 11.03 -4.27
CA CYS A 17 -3.43 9.79 -5.05
C CYS A 17 -4.82 9.14 -4.99
N GLY A 18 -5.44 9.13 -3.82
CA GLY A 18 -6.82 8.66 -3.64
C GLY A 18 -7.85 9.50 -4.41
N GLN A 19 -7.65 10.82 -4.48
CA GLN A 19 -8.48 11.72 -5.28
C GLN A 19 -8.21 11.61 -6.79
N GLY A 20 -7.10 11.00 -7.19
CA GLY A 20 -6.68 10.84 -8.57
C GLY A 20 -5.84 12.01 -9.10
N GLU A 21 -5.28 12.80 -8.21
CA GLU A 21 -4.52 14.02 -8.53
C GLU A 21 -3.01 13.75 -8.68
N LEU A 22 -2.52 12.59 -8.21
CA LEU A 22 -1.10 12.25 -8.24
C LEU A 22 -0.61 11.74 -9.60
N PHE A 23 -1.20 10.64 -10.11
CA PHE A 23 -0.72 9.99 -11.34
C PHE A 23 -1.37 10.54 -12.62
N GLY A 24 -2.47 11.28 -12.49
CA GLY A 24 -3.27 11.81 -13.60
C GLY A 24 -4.36 10.86 -14.12
N ASP A 25 -5.08 11.32 -15.14
CA ASP A 25 -6.28 10.64 -15.66
C ASP A 25 -5.98 9.26 -16.26
N GLY A 26 -6.91 8.30 -16.06
CA GLY A 26 -6.81 6.94 -16.59
C GLY A 26 -5.82 6.02 -15.86
N LYS A 27 -5.15 6.52 -14.81
CA LYS A 27 -4.25 5.76 -13.92
C LYS A 27 -4.98 5.22 -12.70
N GLY A 28 -4.30 4.35 -11.95
CA GLY A 28 -4.81 3.83 -10.68
C GLY A 28 -4.85 4.91 -9.61
N ARG A 29 -5.60 4.61 -8.54
CA ARG A 29 -5.74 5.45 -7.35
C ARG A 29 -5.60 4.57 -6.12
N LEU A 30 -5.14 5.14 -5.03
CA LEU A 30 -5.26 4.50 -3.73
C LEU A 30 -6.72 4.57 -3.25
N PRO A 31 -7.12 3.73 -2.28
CA PRO A 31 -8.34 3.98 -1.52
C PRO A 31 -8.25 5.31 -0.78
N THR A 32 -9.39 5.95 -0.53
CA THR A 32 -9.49 7.08 0.39
C THR A 32 -9.68 6.58 1.82
N PRO A 33 -9.42 7.40 2.86
CA PRO A 33 -9.89 7.11 4.21
C PRO A 33 -11.38 6.74 4.22
N ASN A 34 -11.82 5.72 4.97
CA ASN A 34 -11.07 4.98 6.01
C ASN A 34 -10.36 3.70 5.53
N MET A 35 -10.22 3.49 4.21
CA MET A 35 -9.60 2.28 3.62
C MET A 35 -8.14 2.47 3.20
N LEU A 36 -7.59 3.69 3.24
CA LEU A 36 -6.16 3.91 3.05
C LEU A 36 -5.37 3.40 4.27
N MET A 37 -4.51 2.40 4.09
CA MET A 37 -3.90 1.64 5.20
C MET A 37 -2.42 1.93 5.45
N PHE A 38 -1.91 3.07 4.99
CA PHE A 38 -0.58 3.59 5.35
C PHE A 38 -0.57 5.11 5.24
N ASP A 39 0.26 5.75 6.07
CA ASP A 39 0.37 7.20 6.17
C ASP A 39 1.49 7.77 5.28
N ARG A 40 2.46 6.93 4.89
CA ARG A 40 3.63 7.37 4.13
C ARG A 40 4.31 6.22 3.41
N ILE A 41 4.98 6.54 2.31
CA ILE A 41 5.97 5.68 1.66
C ILE A 41 7.35 6.30 1.92
N ASN A 42 8.13 5.69 2.81
CA ASN A 42 9.47 6.19 3.15
C ASN A 42 10.51 5.86 2.07
N HIS A 43 10.29 4.78 1.31
CA HIS A 43 11.16 4.36 0.24
C HIS A 43 10.39 3.66 -0.88
N ILE A 44 10.65 4.03 -2.13
CA ILE A 44 10.23 3.30 -3.32
C ILE A 44 11.33 3.37 -4.38
N SER A 45 11.71 2.22 -4.93
CA SER A 45 12.78 2.13 -5.93
C SER A 45 12.49 1.07 -6.99
N ARG A 46 13.02 1.27 -8.20
CA ARG A 46 13.01 0.27 -9.29
C ARG A 46 14.02 -0.85 -9.04
N GLU A 47 14.97 -0.62 -8.15
CA GLU A 47 16.07 -1.50 -7.83
C GLU A 47 16.00 -1.95 -6.36
N GLY A 48 16.82 -2.93 -5.99
CA GLY A 48 16.82 -3.51 -4.64
C GLY A 48 15.69 -4.51 -4.40
N GLY A 49 15.48 -4.82 -3.11
CA GLY A 49 14.64 -5.92 -2.65
C GLY A 49 15.29 -7.29 -2.89
N GLU A 50 14.71 -8.36 -2.31
CA GLU A 50 15.21 -9.73 -2.43
C GLU A 50 15.46 -10.15 -3.89
N PHE A 51 14.57 -9.74 -4.80
CA PHE A 51 14.61 -10.13 -6.21
C PHE A 51 15.28 -9.10 -7.14
N LYS A 52 15.86 -8.01 -6.60
CA LYS A 52 16.52 -6.92 -7.35
C LYS A 52 15.64 -6.28 -8.42
N LYS A 53 14.33 -6.20 -8.17
CA LYS A 53 13.31 -5.71 -9.12
C LYS A 53 12.43 -4.60 -8.54
N GLY A 54 12.86 -4.06 -7.41
CA GLY A 54 12.21 -2.95 -6.75
C GLY A 54 11.82 -3.29 -5.32
N LYS A 55 11.81 -2.25 -4.49
CA LYS A 55 11.45 -2.32 -3.08
C LYS A 55 10.54 -1.17 -2.72
N ILE A 56 9.61 -1.42 -1.81
CA ILE A 56 8.73 -0.40 -1.21
C ILE A 56 8.79 -0.57 0.31
N ILE A 57 8.97 0.53 1.03
CA ILE A 57 8.85 0.60 2.49
C ILE A 57 7.85 1.69 2.82
N ALA A 58 6.78 1.31 3.52
CA ALA A 58 5.71 2.21 3.93
C ALA A 58 5.36 2.01 5.39
N GLU A 59 4.71 3.01 5.99
CA GLU A 59 4.40 3.01 7.41
C GLU A 59 2.98 3.50 7.68
N LEU A 60 2.33 2.92 8.69
CA LEU A 60 1.09 3.36 9.30
C LEU A 60 1.37 3.68 10.76
N ASP A 61 1.05 4.89 11.21
CA ASP A 61 1.10 5.22 12.64
C ASP A 61 -0.11 4.59 13.34
N ILE A 62 0.13 4.00 14.51
CA ILE A 62 -0.92 3.36 15.30
C ILE A 62 -1.34 4.29 16.42
N ASP A 63 -2.62 4.66 16.40
CA ASP A 63 -3.30 5.41 17.45
C ASP A 63 -4.52 4.60 17.94
N PRO A 64 -4.78 4.55 19.28
CA PRO A 64 -5.97 3.89 19.81
C PRO A 64 -7.31 4.39 19.24
N SER A 65 -7.35 5.60 18.67
CA SER A 65 -8.53 6.20 18.05
C SER A 65 -8.78 5.72 16.61
N LEU A 66 -7.91 4.86 16.03
CA LEU A 66 -8.15 4.31 14.71
C LEU A 66 -9.46 3.51 14.70
N TRP A 67 -10.30 3.80 13.70
CA TRP A 67 -11.71 3.39 13.65
C TRP A 67 -11.92 1.89 13.85
N PHE A 68 -10.99 1.06 13.37
CA PHE A 68 -11.15 -0.39 13.41
C PHE A 68 -11.00 -0.96 14.82
N PHE A 69 -10.29 -0.29 15.74
CA PHE A 69 -10.16 -0.77 17.12
C PHE A 69 -11.47 -0.67 17.90
N ASP A 70 -12.34 0.29 17.59
CA ASP A 70 -13.64 0.44 18.24
C ASP A 70 -14.61 -0.70 17.89
N CYS A 71 -14.49 -1.24 16.67
CA CYS A 71 -15.40 -2.28 16.18
C CYS A 71 -14.81 -3.70 16.12
N HIS A 72 -13.48 -3.87 16.26
CA HIS A 72 -12.81 -5.16 16.03
C HIS A 72 -11.78 -5.45 17.14
N PHE A 73 -12.16 -6.11 18.23
CA PHE A 73 -13.52 -6.42 18.69
C PHE A 73 -13.86 -5.58 19.92
N LYS A 74 -15.16 -5.44 20.25
CA LYS A 74 -15.55 -4.77 21.49
C LYS A 74 -14.97 -5.52 22.70
N GLY A 75 -14.13 -4.83 23.48
CA GLY A 75 -13.46 -5.39 24.65
C GLY A 75 -12.17 -6.16 24.36
N ASP A 76 -11.82 -6.37 23.10
CA ASP A 76 -10.58 -7.02 22.65
C ASP A 76 -10.09 -6.37 21.35
N PRO A 77 -9.60 -5.11 21.42
CA PRO A 77 -9.28 -4.32 20.23
C PRO A 77 -8.00 -4.82 19.55
N VAL A 78 -8.10 -5.13 18.25
CA VAL A 78 -7.01 -5.61 17.41
C VAL A 78 -7.21 -5.17 15.97
N MET A 79 -6.15 -4.71 15.30
CA MET A 79 -6.24 -4.35 13.87
C MET A 79 -6.67 -5.58 13.06
N PRO A 80 -7.69 -5.48 12.18
CA PRO A 80 -8.05 -6.57 11.29
C PRO A 80 -6.87 -6.94 10.39
N GLY A 81 -6.43 -8.20 10.45
CA GLY A 81 -5.29 -8.68 9.63
C GLY A 81 -5.51 -8.52 8.12
N CYS A 82 -6.78 -8.54 7.67
CA CYS A 82 -7.14 -8.28 6.27
C CYS A 82 -6.82 -6.85 5.81
N LEU A 83 -6.85 -5.85 6.70
CA LEU A 83 -6.47 -4.48 6.37
C LEU A 83 -4.96 -4.34 6.18
N GLY A 84 -4.17 -5.07 6.98
CA GLY A 84 -2.72 -5.17 6.77
C GLY A 84 -2.38 -5.86 5.44
N LEU A 85 -3.14 -6.89 5.06
CA LEU A 85 -3.03 -7.53 3.74
C LEU A 85 -3.40 -6.58 2.60
N ASP A 86 -4.48 -5.80 2.76
CA ASP A 86 -4.90 -4.82 1.75
C ASP A 86 -3.87 -3.71 1.55
N ALA A 87 -3.20 -3.24 2.63
CA ALA A 87 -2.08 -2.30 2.52
C ALA A 87 -0.99 -2.80 1.56
N MET A 88 -0.66 -4.10 1.60
CA MET A 88 0.32 -4.69 0.68
C MET A 88 -0.16 -4.66 -0.77
N TRP A 89 -1.43 -4.97 -1.04
CA TRP A 89 -2.00 -4.87 -2.39
C TRP A 89 -2.07 -3.42 -2.90
N GLN A 90 -2.41 -2.48 -2.02
CA GLN A 90 -2.41 -1.04 -2.33
C GLN A 90 -1.01 -0.58 -2.74
N LEU A 91 0.05 -0.98 -2.01
CA LEU A 91 1.44 -0.63 -2.32
C LEU A 91 1.91 -1.25 -3.65
N VAL A 92 1.58 -2.51 -3.93
CA VAL A 92 1.86 -3.13 -5.23
C VAL A 92 1.15 -2.36 -6.36
N GLY A 93 -0.12 -2.00 -6.18
CA GLY A 93 -0.88 -1.21 -7.15
C GLY A 93 -0.29 0.20 -7.37
N PHE A 94 0.13 0.85 -6.29
CA PHE A 94 0.83 2.13 -6.32
C PHE A 94 2.12 2.04 -7.12
N PHE A 95 2.95 1.00 -6.88
CA PHE A 95 4.19 0.76 -7.61
C PHE A 95 3.98 0.64 -9.11
N LEU A 96 2.92 -0.07 -9.54
CA LEU A 96 2.62 -0.19 -10.97
C LEU A 96 2.28 1.16 -11.61
N CYS A 97 1.55 2.02 -10.90
CA CYS A 97 1.24 3.38 -11.38
C CYS A 97 2.49 4.28 -11.33
N TRP A 98 3.31 4.14 -10.30
CA TRP A 98 4.59 4.83 -10.13
C TRP A 98 5.62 4.48 -11.22
N LEU A 99 5.54 3.28 -11.78
CA LEU A 99 6.26 2.89 -13.00
C LEU A 99 5.64 3.43 -14.31
N ASP A 100 4.67 4.35 -14.19
CA ASP A 100 3.93 4.98 -15.28
C ASP A 100 3.09 4.00 -16.14
N ASN A 101 2.63 2.87 -15.58
CA ASN A 101 1.72 1.99 -16.32
C ASN A 101 0.28 2.54 -16.28
N PRO A 102 -0.51 2.40 -17.36
CA PRO A 102 -1.91 2.84 -17.41
C PRO A 102 -2.86 1.84 -16.72
N GLY A 103 -4.09 2.29 -16.44
CA GLY A 103 -5.19 1.44 -15.99
C GLY A 103 -5.51 1.55 -14.50
N LYS A 104 -6.68 1.02 -14.12
CA LYS A 104 -7.18 1.03 -12.73
C LYS A 104 -6.74 -0.24 -12.00
N GLY A 105 -6.20 -0.09 -10.79
CA GLY A 105 -5.71 -1.21 -9.98
C GLY A 105 -6.83 -2.15 -9.52
N ARG A 106 -6.57 -3.46 -9.56
CA ARG A 106 -7.40 -4.53 -8.97
C ARG A 106 -6.47 -5.58 -8.38
N ALA A 107 -6.64 -5.91 -7.11
CA ALA A 107 -5.93 -7.03 -6.50
C ALA A 107 -6.38 -8.33 -7.17
N LEU A 108 -5.43 -9.22 -7.47
CA LEU A 108 -5.70 -10.52 -8.08
C LEU A 108 -5.60 -11.69 -7.07
N GLY A 109 -5.20 -11.39 -5.84
CA GLY A 109 -5.03 -12.36 -4.75
C GLY A 109 -3.60 -12.45 -4.25
N SER A 110 -3.32 -13.53 -3.55
CA SER A 110 -2.03 -13.85 -2.93
C SER A 110 -1.83 -15.37 -2.95
N GLY A 111 -0.58 -15.83 -2.95
CA GLY A 111 -0.28 -17.26 -2.88
C GLY A 111 -0.54 -17.84 -1.50
N GLU A 112 0.27 -17.45 -0.52
CA GLU A 112 0.15 -17.86 0.88
C GLU A 112 0.13 -16.61 1.76
N VAL A 113 -0.71 -16.60 2.79
CA VAL A 113 -0.77 -15.54 3.80
C VAL A 113 -0.68 -16.19 5.18
N LYS A 114 0.19 -15.66 6.03
CA LYS A 114 0.40 -16.13 7.41
C LYS A 114 0.28 -14.94 8.36
N PHE A 115 -0.61 -15.07 9.35
CA PHE A 115 -0.69 -14.15 10.48
C PHE A 115 -0.11 -14.85 11.71
N THR A 116 1.02 -14.37 12.22
CA THR A 116 1.74 -14.97 13.36
C THR A 116 1.77 -14.07 14.59
N GLY A 117 1.18 -12.88 14.48
CA GLY A 117 1.09 -11.88 15.53
C GLY A 117 -0.09 -10.95 15.27
N GLN A 118 -0.17 -9.88 16.06
CA GLN A 118 -1.30 -8.96 16.05
C GLN A 118 -0.86 -7.52 16.33
N VAL A 119 -1.65 -6.55 15.90
CA VAL A 119 -1.42 -5.13 16.17
C VAL A 119 -2.47 -4.65 17.16
N LEU A 120 -2.00 -4.27 18.35
CA LEU A 120 -2.83 -3.76 19.44
C LEU A 120 -2.86 -2.22 19.44
N PRO A 121 -3.83 -1.58 20.10
CA PRO A 121 -3.89 -0.11 20.24
C PRO A 121 -2.66 0.51 20.90
N THR A 122 -1.91 -0.29 21.68
CA THR A 122 -0.69 0.14 22.36
C THR A 122 0.55 0.16 21.46
N ALA A 123 0.47 -0.44 20.27
CA ALA A 123 1.53 -0.35 19.27
C ALA A 123 1.71 1.11 18.83
N LYS A 124 2.85 1.39 18.18
CA LYS A 124 3.18 2.75 17.73
C LYS A 124 3.19 2.89 16.23
N LYS A 125 3.58 1.83 15.52
CA LYS A 125 3.80 1.87 14.09
C LYS A 125 3.70 0.47 13.50
N VAL A 126 3.14 0.38 12.31
CA VAL A 126 3.25 -0.78 11.41
C VAL A 126 4.15 -0.36 10.25
N THR A 127 5.10 -1.24 9.89
CA THR A 127 5.94 -1.06 8.71
C THR A 127 5.62 -2.16 7.71
N TYR A 128 5.37 -1.76 6.47
CA TYR A 128 5.14 -2.65 5.33
C TYR A 128 6.40 -2.64 4.46
N GLU A 129 6.97 -3.82 4.20
CA GLU A 129 8.08 -4.00 3.27
C GLU A 129 7.64 -4.91 2.14
N ILE A 130 7.73 -4.43 0.90
CA ILE A 130 7.35 -5.17 -0.31
C ILE A 130 8.58 -5.31 -1.20
N ASP A 131 8.91 -6.56 -1.55
CA ASP A 131 9.97 -6.89 -2.49
C ASP A 131 9.37 -7.37 -3.81
N MET A 132 9.44 -6.52 -4.83
CA MET A 132 8.84 -6.80 -6.12
C MET A 132 9.55 -8.00 -6.77
N ARG A 133 8.80 -9.06 -7.09
CA ARG A 133 9.32 -10.28 -7.72
C ARG A 133 9.24 -10.23 -9.25
N ARG A 134 8.16 -9.67 -9.78
CA ARG A 134 7.92 -9.59 -11.24
C ARG A 134 6.87 -8.54 -11.59
N VAL A 135 7.09 -7.84 -12.70
CA VAL A 135 6.08 -7.01 -13.37
C VAL A 135 5.89 -7.55 -14.79
N LEU A 136 4.64 -7.84 -15.16
CA LEU A 136 4.26 -8.31 -16.50
C LEU A 136 3.49 -7.21 -17.22
N LYS A 137 3.99 -6.75 -18.37
CA LYS A 137 3.32 -5.78 -19.22
C LYS A 137 2.65 -6.51 -20.40
N GLN A 138 1.38 -6.88 -20.25
CA GLN A 138 0.56 -7.47 -21.31
C GLN A 138 -0.58 -6.49 -21.67
N LYS A 139 -1.72 -6.98 -22.16
CA LYS A 139 -2.95 -6.16 -22.27
C LYS A 139 -3.36 -5.54 -20.92
N LEU A 140 -3.02 -6.21 -19.82
CA LEU A 140 -3.10 -5.72 -18.45
C LEU A 140 -1.68 -5.70 -17.83
N THR A 141 -1.38 -4.70 -17.01
CA THR A 141 -0.15 -4.68 -16.21
C THR A 141 -0.38 -5.44 -14.91
N VAL A 142 0.44 -6.45 -14.63
CA VAL A 142 0.35 -7.29 -13.42
C VAL A 142 1.64 -7.18 -12.60
N GLY A 143 1.50 -6.84 -11.32
CA GLY A 143 2.58 -6.83 -10.35
C GLY A 143 2.50 -8.04 -9.42
N ILE A 144 3.66 -8.62 -9.13
CA ILE A 144 3.85 -9.66 -8.11
C ILE A 144 4.97 -9.15 -7.21
N GLY A 145 4.66 -8.92 -5.95
CA GLY A 145 5.60 -8.53 -4.90
C GLY A 145 5.29 -9.28 -3.62
#